data_AF-A0A7Y2I9L0-F1
#
_entry.id   AF-A0A7Y2I9L0-F1
#
_cell.length_a   1.000
_cell.length_b   1.000
_cell.length_c   1.000
_cell.angle_alpha   90.00
_cell.angle_beta   90.00
_cell.angle_gamma   90.00
#
_symmetry.space_group_name_H-M   'P 1'
#
loop_
_entity.id
_entity.type
_entity.pdbx_description
1 polymer ?
#
loop_
_entity_poly.entity_id
_entity_poly.type
_entity_poly.pdbx_seq_one_letter_code
_entity_poly.pdbx_strand_id
1 'polypeptide(L)'
;MANNTDRGSGGLSGIGFLVRFIGALALVLATYNPSGHSAYHWISEAVAQSAFGPLHLILVAMLLIGWVVYWIASWRALGVLGVALAALLLGGIIWLLIDIGLL
;
A
#
# COMPACT_ATOMS: atom_id res chain seq x y z
N MET A 1 14.05 -42.48 15.18
CA MET A 1 13.90 -42.03 13.78
C MET A 1 13.33 -40.63 13.82
N ALA A 2 14.10 -39.61 13.43
CA ALA A 2 13.62 -38.22 13.37
C ALA A 2 12.72 -38.05 12.14
N ASN A 3 11.46 -37.68 12.35
CA ASN A 3 10.52 -37.45 11.26
C ASN A 3 10.77 -36.05 10.68
N ASN A 4 11.49 -35.96 9.56
CA ASN A 4 11.81 -34.72 8.86
C ASN A 4 10.65 -34.28 7.95
N THR A 5 9.44 -34.08 8.49
CA THR A 5 8.30 -33.57 7.71
C THR A 5 8.10 -32.06 7.81
N ASP A 6 8.98 -31.33 8.48
CA ASP A 6 8.89 -29.87 8.62
C ASP A 6 9.58 -29.12 7.47
N ARG A 7 9.11 -29.37 6.24
CA ARG A 7 9.31 -28.41 5.15
C ARG A 7 7.95 -27.85 4.77
N GLY A 8 7.42 -27.01 5.66
CA GLY A 8 6.39 -26.05 5.27
C GLY A 8 6.85 -25.38 3.98
N SER A 9 6.04 -25.49 2.94
CA SER A 9 6.34 -24.98 1.60
C SER A 9 6.70 -23.49 1.71
N GLY A 10 7.99 -23.19 1.71
CA GLY A 10 8.56 -21.83 1.77
C GLY A 10 8.40 -21.06 0.46
N GLY A 11 7.35 -21.38 -0.32
CA GLY A 11 6.96 -20.67 -1.53
C GLY A 11 5.76 -19.77 -1.26
N LEU A 12 5.54 -18.79 -2.14
CA LEU A 12 4.33 -17.97 -2.14
C LEU A 12 3.11 -18.90 -2.21
N SER A 13 2.43 -19.10 -1.08
CA SER A 13 1.12 -19.74 -1.04
C SER A 13 0.09 -18.75 -1.62
N GLY A 14 -0.82 -19.22 -2.47
CA GLY A 14 -1.88 -18.38 -3.05
C GLY A 14 -2.70 -17.64 -1.99
N ILE A 15 -2.93 -18.28 -0.84
CA ILE A 15 -3.56 -17.66 0.33
C ILE A 15 -2.68 -16.51 0.88
N GLY A 16 -1.36 -16.73 0.97
CA GLY A 16 -0.43 -15.70 1.44
C GLY A 16 -0.33 -14.50 0.49
N PHE A 17 -0.48 -14.71 -0.82
CA PHE A 17 -0.59 -13.62 -1.79
C PHE A 17 -1.89 -12.84 -1.60
N LEU A 18 -3.04 -13.54 -1.53
CA LEU A 18 -4.35 -12.90 -1.35
C LEU A 18 -4.41 -12.04 -0.09
N VAL A 19 -3.86 -12.52 1.04
CA VAL A 19 -3.82 -11.74 2.29
C VAL A 19 -3.02 -10.45 2.13
N ARG A 20 -1.85 -10.50 1.47
CA ARG A 20 -1.03 -9.31 1.21
C ARG A 20 -1.72 -8.36 0.24
N PHE A 21 -2.39 -8.89 -0.78
CA PHE A 21 -3.13 -8.08 -1.75
C PHE A 21 -4.31 -7.35 -1.09
N ILE A 22 -5.13 -8.06 -0.31
CA ILE A 22 -6.23 -7.46 0.46
C ILE A 22 -5.69 -6.44 1.46
N GLY A 23 -4.58 -6.75 2.13
CA GLY A 23 -3.91 -5.82 3.04
C GLY A 23 -3.46 -4.53 2.34
N ALA A 24 -2.88 -4.64 1.14
CA ALA A 24 -2.48 -3.47 0.35
C ALA A 24 -3.70 -2.64 -0.08
N LEU A 25 -4.77 -3.30 -0.55
CA LEU A 25 -6.01 -2.63 -0.93
C LEU A 25 -6.65 -1.91 0.25
N ALA A 26 -6.72 -2.57 1.41
CA ALA A 26 -7.23 -1.98 2.64
C ALA A 26 -6.40 -0.77 3.08
N LEU A 27 -5.06 -0.84 2.99
CA LEU A 27 -4.19 0.30 3.31
C LEU A 27 -4.45 1.50 2.40
N VAL A 28 -4.58 1.27 1.09
CA VAL A 28 -4.87 2.33 0.11
C VAL A 28 -6.23 2.97 0.42
N LEU A 29 -7.28 2.17 0.57
CA LEU A 29 -8.63 2.66 0.86
C LEU A 29 -8.72 3.34 2.23
N ALA A 30 -8.00 2.85 3.24
CA ALA A 30 -7.92 3.51 4.55
C ALA A 30 -7.20 4.86 4.46
N THR A 31 -6.19 4.99 3.58
CA THR A 31 -5.46 6.25 3.36
C THR A 31 -6.34 7.26 2.63
N TYR A 32 -6.89 6.88 1.48
CA TYR A 32 -7.75 7.73 0.66
C TYR A 32 -8.80 6.90 -0.08
N ASN A 33 -10.06 7.25 0.10
CA ASN A 33 -11.21 6.59 -0.51
C ASN A 33 -12.14 7.66 -1.11
N PRO A 34 -12.44 7.62 -2.42
CA PRO A 34 -13.31 8.60 -3.09
C PRO A 34 -14.72 8.73 -2.51
N SER A 35 -15.19 7.74 -1.74
CA SER A 35 -16.50 7.80 -1.06
C SER A 35 -16.55 8.78 0.12
N GLY A 36 -15.45 9.44 0.48
CA GLY A 36 -15.41 10.41 1.58
C GLY A 36 -15.13 9.81 2.97
N HIS A 37 -15.07 8.48 3.08
CA HIS A 37 -14.73 7.78 4.31
C HIS A 37 -13.29 7.25 4.26
N SER A 38 -12.32 8.07 4.68
CA SER A 38 -10.91 7.71 4.80
C SER A 38 -10.22 8.46 5.92
N ALA A 39 -9.05 7.98 6.34
CA ALA A 39 -8.22 8.66 7.32
C ALA A 39 -7.84 10.08 6.87
N TYR A 40 -7.60 10.28 5.57
CA TYR A 40 -7.33 11.61 5.03
C TYR A 40 -8.46 12.58 5.33
N HIS A 41 -9.71 12.21 5.06
CA HIS A 41 -10.87 13.08 5.34
C HIS A 41 -10.98 13.36 6.84
N TRP A 42 -10.91 12.32 7.67
CA TRP A 42 -11.05 12.48 9.12
C TRP A 42 -9.95 13.34 9.74
N ILE A 43 -8.70 13.15 9.31
CA ILE A 43 -7.57 13.97 9.77
C ILE A 43 -7.69 15.40 9.25
N SER A 44 -8.04 15.60 7.98
CA SER A 44 -8.17 16.93 7.39
C SER A 44 -9.24 17.77 8.09
N GLU A 45 -10.37 17.15 8.43
CA GLU A 45 -11.45 17.78 9.19
C GLU A 45 -11.03 18.11 10.62
N ALA A 46 -10.36 17.17 11.31
CA ALA A 46 -9.85 17.42 12.65
C ALA A 46 -8.81 18.55 12.69
N VAL A 47 -7.95 18.66 11.67
CA VAL A 47 -7.00 19.77 11.54
C VAL A 47 -7.72 21.09 11.29
N ALA A 48 -8.70 21.12 10.36
CA ALA A 48 -9.47 22.32 10.05
C ALA A 48 -10.25 22.85 11.27
N GLN A 49 -10.73 21.95 12.13
CA GLN A 49 -11.47 22.29 13.34
C GLN A 49 -10.57 22.49 14.57
N SER A 50 -9.23 22.42 14.43
CA SER A 50 -8.28 22.42 15.55
C SER A 50 -8.56 21.35 16.63
N ALA A 51 -9.17 20.24 16.22
CA ALA A 51 -9.53 19.08 17.04
C ALA A 51 -8.57 17.90 16.86
N PHE A 52 -7.39 18.13 16.27
CA PHE A 52 -6.37 17.11 16.11
C PHE A 52 -5.92 16.60 17.48
N GLY A 53 -5.90 15.27 17.64
CA GLY A 53 -5.71 14.63 18.94
C GLY A 53 -4.94 13.32 18.86
N PRO A 54 -4.72 12.65 20.00
CA PRO A 54 -3.86 11.46 20.08
C PRO A 54 -4.29 10.33 19.13
N LEU A 55 -5.60 10.12 18.95
CA LEU A 55 -6.13 9.09 18.07
C LEU A 55 -5.76 9.32 16.60
N HIS A 56 -5.79 10.58 16.14
CA HIS A 56 -5.39 10.96 14.79
C HIS A 56 -3.89 10.72 14.57
N LEU A 57 -3.06 11.04 15.58
CA LEU A 57 -1.61 10.77 15.52
C LEU A 57 -1.30 9.28 15.42
N ILE A 58 -2.00 8.44 16.20
CA ILE A 58 -1.86 6.98 16.13
C ILE A 58 -2.28 6.46 14.76
N LEU A 59 -3.38 6.97 14.20
CA LEU A 59 -3.85 6.59 12.88
C LEU A 59 -2.82 6.94 11.79
N VAL A 60 -2.27 8.15 11.82
CA VAL A 60 -1.18 8.57 10.92
C VAL A 60 0.02 7.63 11.04
N ALA A 61 0.46 7.32 12.26
CA ALA A 61 1.58 6.43 12.50
C ALA A 61 1.33 5.02 11.95
N MET A 62 0.13 4.47 12.17
CA MET A 62 -0.24 3.14 11.68
C MET A 62 -0.26 3.09 10.15
N LEU A 63 -0.83 4.11 9.49
CA LEU A 63 -0.81 4.20 8.03
C LEU A 63 0.61 4.33 7.50
N LEU A 64 1.44 5.16 8.12
CA LEU A 64 2.83 5.35 7.73
C LEU A 64 3.62 4.04 7.82
N ILE A 65 3.45 3.28 8.92
CA ILE A 65 4.07 1.96 9.08
C ILE A 65 3.63 1.03 7.95
N GLY A 66 2.32 0.97 7.66
CA GLY A 66 1.78 0.16 6.57
C GLY A 66 2.42 0.52 5.22
N TRP A 67 2.45 1.80 4.88
CA TRP A 67 3.05 2.29 3.64
C TRP A 67 4.54 1.95 3.54
N VAL A 68 5.30 2.17 4.62
CA VAL A 68 6.73 1.85 4.67
C VAL A 68 6.98 0.36 4.45
N VAL A 69 6.18 -0.53 5.05
CA VAL A 69 6.31 -1.98 4.86
C VAL A 69 6.10 -2.36 3.40
N TYR A 70 5.03 -1.88 2.76
CA TYR A 70 4.77 -2.19 1.34
C TYR A 70 5.82 -1.56 0.42
N TRP A 71 6.28 -0.34 0.72
CA TRP A 71 7.32 0.31 -0.05
C TRP A 71 8.61 -0.51 -0.02
N ILE A 72 9.12 -0.83 1.17
CA ILE A 72 10.33 -1.64 1.34
C ILE A 72 10.16 -3.01 0.68
N ALA A 73 8.99 -3.63 0.79
CA ALA A 73 8.70 -4.90 0.13
C ALA A 73 8.82 -4.79 -1.40
N SER A 74 8.28 -3.73 -2.01
CA SER A 74 8.39 -3.49 -3.45
C SER A 74 9.83 -3.29 -3.90
N TRP A 75 10.62 -2.48 -3.19
CA TRP A 75 12.04 -2.28 -3.50
C TRP A 75 12.86 -3.57 -3.37
N ARG A 76 12.58 -4.38 -2.34
CA ARG A 76 13.25 -5.67 -2.15
C ARG A 76 12.84 -6.71 -3.20
N ALA A 77 11.59 -6.67 -3.68
CA ALA A 77 11.09 -7.61 -4.66
C ALA A 77 11.57 -7.30 -6.09
N LEU A 78 11.59 -6.02 -6.48
CA LEU A 78 11.89 -5.59 -7.85
C LEU A 78 13.34 -5.14 -8.03
N GLY A 79 14.01 -4.71 -6.95
CA GLY A 79 15.29 -4.01 -7.04
C GLY A 79 15.16 -2.62 -7.69
N VAL A 80 16.26 -1.87 -7.70
CA VAL A 80 16.27 -0.49 -8.23
C VAL A 80 15.91 -0.45 -9.72
N LEU A 81 16.48 -1.35 -10.52
CA LEU A 81 16.17 -1.43 -11.96
C LEU A 81 14.70 -1.79 -12.20
N GLY A 82 14.15 -2.76 -11.46
CA GLY A 82 12.74 -3.14 -11.59
C GLY A 82 11.80 -2.00 -11.21
N VAL A 83 12.10 -1.26 -10.15
CA VAL A 83 11.34 -0.07 -9.78
C VAL A 83 11.45 1.03 -10.85
N ALA A 84 12.64 1.26 -11.42
CA ALA A 84 12.83 2.24 -12.49
C ALA A 84 12.04 1.87 -13.76
N LEU A 85 12.06 0.60 -14.16
CA LEU A 85 11.27 0.10 -15.29
C LEU A 85 9.77 0.19 -15.02
N ALA A 86 9.32 -0.15 -13.81
CA ALA A 86 7.92 -0.01 -13.42
C ALA A 86 7.48 1.47 -13.45
N ALA A 87 8.32 2.39 -12.95
CA ALA A 87 8.06 3.82 -12.99
C ALA A 87 7.99 4.34 -14.43
N LEU A 88 8.89 3.89 -15.32
CA LEU A 88 8.87 4.24 -16.73
C LEU A 88 7.59 3.76 -17.42
N LEU A 89 7.18 2.52 -17.17
CA LEU A 89 5.95 1.95 -17.72
C LEU A 89 4.71 2.72 -17.22
N LEU A 90 4.60 2.93 -15.90
CA LEU A 90 3.47 3.64 -15.30
C LEU A 90 3.42 5.10 -15.76
N GLY A 91 4.56 5.78 -15.83
CA GLY A 91 4.66 7.14 -16.38
C GLY A 91 4.22 7.19 -17.84
N GLY A 92 4.62 6.22 -18.65
CA GLY A 92 4.16 6.07 -20.03
C GLY A 92 2.66 5.83 -20.15
N ILE A 93 2.07 4.99 -19.27
CA ILE A 93 0.62 4.77 -19.20
C ILE A 93 -0.11 6.06 -18.81
N ILE A 94 0.37 6.77 -17.80
CA ILE A 94 -0.23 8.06 -17.38
C ILE A 94 -0.18 9.05 -18.54
N TRP A 95 0.97 9.17 -19.21
CA TRP A 95 1.11 10.05 -20.36
C TRP A 95 0.17 9.66 -21.52
N LEU A 96 0.05 8.36 -21.81
CA LEU A 96 -0.91 7.84 -22.79
C LEU A 96 -2.35 8.21 -22.43
N LEU A 97 -2.75 8.05 -21.16
CA LEU A 97 -4.10 8.36 -20.69
C LEU A 97 -4.43 9.85 -20.85
N ILE A 98 -3.44 10.73 -20.63
CA ILE A 98 -3.57 12.18 -20.87
C ILE A 98 -3.71 12.46 -22.38
N ASP A 99 -2.87 11.83 -23.21
CA ASP A 99 -2.86 12.04 -24.66
C ASP A 99 -4.20 11.66 -25.33
N ILE A 100 -4.85 10.60 -24.84
CA ILE A 100 -6.17 10.18 -25.31
C ILE A 100 -7.34 10.89 -24.62
N GLY A 101 -7.07 11.84 -23.70
CA GLY A 101 -8.08 12.65 -23.03
C GLY A 101 -8.92 11.91 -21.97
N LEU A 102 -8.40 10.81 -21.40
CA LEU A 102 -9.06 10.08 -20.30
C LEU A 102 -8.72 10.64 -18.91
N LEU A 103 -7.56 11.31 -18.76
CA LEU A 103 -7.12 12.05 -17.57
C LEU A 103 -6.82 13.49 -17.95
#